data_AF-A0A2X1KI37-F1
#
_entry.id   AF-A0A2X1KI37-F1
#
_cell.length_a   1.000
_cell.length_b   1.000
_cell.length_c   1.000
_cell.angle_alpha   90.00
_cell.angle_beta   90.00
_cell.angle_gamma   90.00
#
_symmetry.space_group_name_H-M   'P 1'
#
loop_
_entity.id
_entity.type
_entity.pdbx_description
1 polymer ?
#
loop_
_entity_poly.entity_id
_entity_poly.type
_entity_poly.pdbx_seq_one_letter_code
_entity_poly.pdbx_strand_id
1 'polypeptide(L)'
;MLLEKLKAGEVSAEGLRIVLEAGIREPMIMRANQALYAQLHPIKESIFWRQVDGGHDALCWRGGLMQGLIDLWQPLFHDRS
;
A
#
# COMPACT_ATOMS: atom_id res chain seq x y z
N MET A 1 15.21 -9.25 -7.05
CA MET A 1 14.02 -8.37 -7.18
C MET A 1 13.27 -8.36 -5.84
N LEU A 2 12.61 -7.26 -5.43
CA LEU A 2 12.03 -7.11 -4.06
C LEU A 2 11.14 -8.29 -3.63
N LEU A 3 10.23 -8.72 -4.51
CA LEU A 3 9.32 -9.85 -4.25
C LEU A 3 10.08 -11.16 -3.95
N GLU A 4 11.21 -11.40 -4.59
CA GLU A 4 12.00 -12.61 -4.32
C GLU A 4 12.71 -12.53 -2.97
N LYS A 5 13.14 -11.32 -2.57
CA LYS A 5 13.72 -11.09 -1.24
C LYS A 5 12.69 -11.21 -0.11
N LEU A 6 11.46 -10.76 -0.35
CA LEU A 6 10.33 -10.93 0.57
C LEU A 6 9.99 -12.41 0.74
N LYS A 7 9.89 -13.18 -0.36
CA LYS A 7 9.69 -14.64 -0.30
C LYS A 7 10.81 -15.37 0.43
N ALA A 8 12.06 -14.96 0.21
CA ALA A 8 13.23 -15.54 0.86
C ALA A 8 13.35 -15.15 2.36
N GLY A 9 12.52 -14.22 2.84
CA GLY A 9 12.61 -13.70 4.20
C GLY A 9 13.84 -12.81 4.46
N GLU A 10 14.58 -12.44 3.41
CA GLU A 10 15.76 -11.57 3.51
C GLU A 10 15.39 -10.13 3.92
N VAL A 11 14.15 -9.73 3.63
CA VAL A 11 13.56 -8.46 4.04
C VAL A 11 12.17 -8.71 4.59
N SER A 12 11.77 -7.94 5.61
CA SER A 12 10.42 -7.98 6.18
C SER A 12 9.81 -6.57 6.18
N ALA A 13 8.48 -6.52 6.27
CA ALA A 13 7.73 -5.28 6.47
C ALA A 13 7.19 -5.18 7.90
N GLU A 14 7.78 -5.92 8.85
CA GLU A 14 7.34 -5.92 10.24
C GLU A 14 7.46 -4.53 10.86
N GLY A 15 6.45 -4.12 11.63
CA GLY A 15 6.37 -2.80 12.23
C GLY A 15 6.01 -1.67 11.26
N LEU A 16 5.81 -1.95 9.96
CA LEU A 16 5.37 -0.95 8.99
C LEU A 16 3.85 -0.88 8.89
N ARG A 17 3.33 0.35 8.78
CA ARG A 17 1.98 0.64 8.31
C ARG A 17 2.05 1.18 6.89
N ILE A 18 1.37 0.53 5.96
CA ILE A 18 1.58 0.74 4.53
C ILE A 18 0.25 1.10 3.87
N VAL A 19 0.23 2.18 3.10
CA VAL A 19 -0.85 2.42 2.12
C VAL A 19 -0.37 1.89 0.78
N LEU A 20 -1.10 0.93 0.22
CA LEU A 20 -0.76 0.30 -1.04
C LEU A 20 -1.89 0.56 -2.03
N GLU A 21 -1.67 1.50 -2.93
CA GLU A 21 -2.66 1.98 -3.90
C GLU A 21 -2.20 1.70 -5.33
N ALA A 22 -3.11 1.20 -6.17
CA ALA A 22 -2.83 1.00 -7.59
C ALA A 22 -4.05 1.37 -8.46
N GLY A 23 -3.77 1.96 -9.63
CA GLY A 23 -4.78 2.32 -10.62
C GLY A 23 -5.22 1.13 -11.47
N ILE A 24 -6.53 0.93 -11.63
CA ILE A 24 -7.08 -0.15 -12.46
C ILE A 24 -6.74 0.02 -13.95
N ARG A 25 -6.46 1.26 -14.40
CA ARG A 25 -6.06 1.57 -15.78
C ARG A 25 -4.57 1.35 -16.05
N GLU A 26 -3.82 0.84 -15.06
CA GLU A 26 -2.43 0.40 -15.21
C GLU A 26 -2.29 -1.10 -14.91
N PRO A 27 -2.67 -2.00 -15.84
CA PRO A 27 -2.76 -3.43 -15.55
C PRO A 27 -1.46 -4.07 -15.06
N MET A 28 -0.31 -3.57 -15.53
CA MET A 28 1.00 -4.07 -15.10
C MET A 28 1.30 -3.67 -13.66
N ILE A 29 1.08 -2.39 -13.30
CA ILE A 29 1.26 -1.88 -11.94
C ILE A 29 0.27 -2.52 -10.98
N MET A 30 -0.99 -2.68 -11.40
CA MET A 30 -2.02 -3.35 -10.62
C MET A 30 -1.62 -4.79 -10.27
N ARG A 31 -1.19 -5.58 -11.27
CA ARG A 31 -0.74 -6.96 -11.03
C ARG A 31 0.48 -7.03 -10.12
N ALA A 32 1.45 -6.13 -10.31
CA ALA A 32 2.64 -6.08 -9.46
C ALA A 32 2.27 -5.75 -8.00
N ASN A 33 1.37 -4.79 -7.79
CA ASN A 33 0.89 -4.40 -6.46
C ASN A 33 0.05 -5.50 -5.80
N GLN A 34 -0.79 -6.20 -6.55
CA GLN A 34 -1.54 -7.37 -6.04
C GLN A 34 -0.60 -8.51 -5.63
N ALA A 35 0.44 -8.78 -6.43
CA ALA A 35 1.45 -9.77 -6.08
C ALA A 35 2.23 -9.39 -4.81
N LEU A 36 2.54 -8.10 -4.65
CA LEU A 36 3.17 -7.58 -3.44
C LEU A 36 2.24 -7.70 -2.23
N TYR A 37 0.97 -7.29 -2.36
CA TYR A 37 -0.02 -7.41 -1.30
C TYR A 37 -0.21 -8.86 -0.83
N ALA A 38 -0.22 -9.82 -1.76
CA ALA A 38 -0.31 -11.23 -1.43
C ALA A 38 0.90 -11.75 -0.64
N GLN A 39 2.10 -11.22 -0.91
CA GLN A 39 3.31 -11.61 -0.20
C GLN A 39 3.45 -10.97 1.17
N LEU A 40 2.87 -9.78 1.37
CA LEU A 40 2.85 -9.10 2.67
C LEU A 40 1.76 -9.64 3.62
N HIS A 41 1.30 -10.88 3.41
CA HIS A 41 0.30 -11.55 4.24
C HIS A 41 0.56 -11.45 5.76
N PRO A 42 1.81 -11.57 6.28
CA PRO A 42 2.08 -11.52 7.72
C PRO A 42 1.67 -10.20 8.38
N ILE A 43 1.64 -9.09 7.63
CA ILE A 43 1.29 -7.76 8.14
C ILE A 43 0.03 -7.20 7.48
N LYS A 44 -0.82 -8.06 6.90
CA LYS A 44 -1.97 -7.64 6.10
C LYS A 44 -2.91 -6.68 6.84
N GLU A 45 -3.04 -6.83 8.15
CA GLU A 45 -3.83 -5.94 9.02
C GLU A 45 -3.28 -4.50 9.09
N SER A 46 -1.97 -4.32 8.84
CA SER A 46 -1.30 -3.03 8.80
C SER A 46 -1.20 -2.43 7.39
N ILE A 47 -1.86 -3.05 6.40
CA ILE A 47 -1.85 -2.61 5.00
C ILE A 47 -3.23 -2.07 4.59
N PHE A 48 -3.26 -0.81 4.18
CA PHE A 48 -4.41 -0.16 3.58
C PHE A 48 -4.37 -0.34 2.07
N TRP A 49 -4.93 -1.45 1.57
CA TRP A 49 -5.03 -1.74 0.14
C TRP A 49 -6.16 -0.95 -0.54
N ARG A 50 -5.84 -0.28 -1.66
CA ARG A 50 -6.81 0.49 -2.46
C ARG A 50 -6.62 0.26 -3.95
N GLN A 51 -7.74 0.12 -4.64
CA GLN A 51 -7.80 0.17 -6.09
C GLN A 51 -8.49 1.47 -6.47
N VAL A 52 -7.87 2.25 -7.34
CA VAL A 52 -8.42 3.53 -7.78
C VAL A 52 -8.85 3.46 -9.24
N ASP A 53 -9.95 4.14 -9.57
CA ASP A 53 -10.39 4.33 -10.96
C ASP A 53 -9.53 5.41 -11.66
N GLY A 54 -8.25 5.07 -11.81
CA GLY A 54 -7.17 5.94 -12.24
C GLY A 54 -6.12 5.16 -13.01
N GLY A 55 -5.24 5.89 -13.67
CA GLY A 55 -4.01 5.35 -14.23
C GLY A 55 -2.81 6.15 -13.75
N HIS A 56 -1.78 6.27 -14.61
CA HIS A 56 -0.53 6.95 -14.30
C HIS A 56 -0.63 8.48 -14.37
N ASP A 57 -1.63 9.06 -13.71
CA ASP A 57 -1.90 10.49 -13.71
C ASP A 57 -1.75 11.07 -12.30
N ALA A 58 -0.96 12.13 -12.17
CA ALA A 58 -0.76 12.86 -10.91
C ALA A 58 -2.09 13.40 -10.33
N LEU A 59 -3.09 13.67 -11.18
CA LEU A 59 -4.43 14.06 -10.72
C LEU A 59 -5.13 12.93 -9.96
N CYS A 60 -4.94 11.66 -10.38
CA CYS A 60 -5.45 10.51 -9.66
C CYS A 60 -4.71 10.31 -8.33
N TRP A 61 -3.39 10.54 -8.31
CA TRP A 61 -2.58 10.35 -7.10
C TRP A 61 -2.80 11.42 -6.04
N ARG A 62 -3.19 12.64 -6.41
CA ARG A 62 -3.40 13.73 -5.44
C ARG A 62 -4.41 13.35 -4.35
N GLY A 63 -5.52 12.71 -4.74
CA GLY A 63 -6.54 12.23 -3.81
C GLY A 63 -6.01 11.11 -2.91
N GLY A 64 -5.38 10.10 -3.52
CA GLY A 64 -4.78 8.97 -2.82
C GLY A 64 -3.68 9.39 -1.83
N LEU A 65 -2.87 10.37 -2.17
CA LEU A 65 -1.81 10.90 -1.32
C LEU A 65 -2.37 11.54 -0.05
N MET A 66 -3.34 12.46 -0.18
CA MET A 66 -3.95 13.11 0.99
C MET A 66 -4.68 12.10 1.87
N GLN A 67 -5.43 11.18 1.26
CA GLN A 67 -6.14 10.15 2.01
C GLN A 67 -5.15 9.19 2.70
N GLY A 68 -4.06 8.81 2.03
CA GLY A 68 -3.02 7.96 2.60
C GLY A 68 -2.35 8.58 3.83
N LEU A 69 -2.08 9.89 3.81
CA LEU A 69 -1.55 10.60 4.98
C LEU A 69 -2.51 10.56 6.17
N ILE A 70 -3.81 10.78 5.92
CA ILE A 70 -4.85 10.71 6.95
C ILE A 70 -4.86 9.31 7.58
N ASP A 71 -4.87 8.26 6.78
CA ASP A 71 -5.00 6.88 7.28
C ASP A 71 -3.75 6.41 8.04
N LEU A 72 -2.57 6.83 7.59
CA LEU A 72 -1.32 6.54 8.31
C LEU A 72 -1.24 7.27 9.64
N TRP A 73 -1.67 8.53 9.70
CA TRP A 73 -1.61 9.33 10.94
C TRP A 73 -2.83 9.20 11.84
N GLN A 74 -3.90 8.51 11.44
CA GLN A 74 -5.13 8.37 12.23
C GLN A 74 -4.89 7.99 13.71
N PRO A 75 -3.99 7.05 14.08
CA PRO A 75 -3.77 6.71 15.48
C PRO A 75 -3.14 7.82 16.32
N LEU A 76 -2.35 8.73 15.71
CA LEU A 76 -1.76 9.87 16.42
C LEU A 76 -2.83 10.82 17.01
N PHE A 77 -4.04 10.76 16.48
CA PHE A 77 -5.18 11.55 16.93
C PHE A 77 -6.11 10.79 17.88
N HIS A 78 -6.08 9.46 17.89
CA HIS A 78 -6.90 8.64 18.81
C HIS A 78 -6.21 8.41 20.16
N ASP A 79 -4.88 8.31 20.19
CA ASP A 79 -4.09 8.12 21.44
C ASP A 79 -4.05 9.38 22.35
N ARG A 80 -4.72 10.47 21.97
CA ARG A 80 -4.83 11.70 22.76
C ARG A 80 -6.15 11.83 23.55
N SER A 81 -6.91 10.73 23.67
CA SER A 81 -8.21 10.69 24.35
C SER A 81 -8.10 10.17 25.78
#